data_AF-A0A9E4N7H1-F1
#
_entry.id   AF-A0A9E4N7H1-F1
#
_cell.length_a   1.000
_cell.length_b   1.000
_cell.length_c   1.000
_cell.angle_alpha   90.00
_cell.angle_beta   90.00
_cell.angle_gamma   90.00
#
_symmetry.space_group_name_H-M   'P 1'
#
loop_
_entity.id
_entity.type
_entity.pdbx_description
1 polymer ?
#
loop_
_entity_poly.entity_id
_entity_poly.type
_entity_poly.pdbx_seq_one_letter_code
_entity_poly.pdbx_strand_id
1 'polypeptide(L)'
;MVAEKILFLTGSLAEKQLVRVLEGVPAEVFQWRVHNLGIKVAALMTGDMIRRRLTDIGDAQKILVPGRCRGDLAALTRHYGIPVERGPEELMDIPAFFGLEGKKPDLSRYDVKIFSEIVDAPNLMLDEILLRARSFVADGADVIDLGCLPETPFAHLADAVKTLKAEGYQVSVDSMQTEE
;
A
#
# COMPACT_ATOMS: atom_id res chain seq x y z
N MET A 1 -24.37 6.88 25.88
CA MET A 1 -23.30 7.81 25.46
C MET A 1 -23.59 8.19 24.01
N VAL A 2 -23.36 9.44 23.61
CA VAL A 2 -23.55 9.86 22.21
C VAL A 2 -22.30 9.47 21.43
N ALA A 3 -22.47 8.81 20.29
CA ALA A 3 -21.37 8.41 19.42
C ALA A 3 -20.62 9.66 18.88
N GLU A 4 -19.29 9.64 18.93
CA GLU A 4 -18.44 10.75 18.46
C GLU A 4 -18.65 10.98 16.96
N LYS A 5 -18.65 12.25 16.51
CA LYS A 5 -18.77 12.60 15.08
C LYS A 5 -17.39 12.83 14.46
N ILE A 6 -16.97 11.97 13.55
CA ILE A 6 -15.64 12.00 12.95
C ILE A 6 -15.71 12.41 11.46
N LEU A 7 -14.89 13.38 11.06
CA LEU A 7 -14.69 13.75 9.67
C LEU A 7 -13.45 13.05 9.11
N PHE A 8 -13.64 12.15 8.16
CA PHE A 8 -12.54 11.45 7.49
C PHE A 8 -12.11 12.22 6.23
N LEU A 9 -10.84 12.57 6.13
CA LEU A 9 -10.27 13.22 4.94
C LEU A 9 -9.67 12.19 3.99
N THR A 10 -9.94 12.34 2.69
CA THR A 10 -9.44 11.42 1.68
C THR A 10 -9.21 12.10 0.32
N GLY A 11 -8.73 11.31 -0.65
CA GLY A 11 -8.66 11.65 -2.07
C GLY A 11 -9.58 10.75 -2.90
N SER A 12 -9.78 11.10 -4.17
CA SER A 12 -10.78 10.46 -5.05
C SER A 12 -10.53 8.97 -5.31
N LEU A 13 -9.29 8.49 -5.26
CA LEU A 13 -9.01 7.05 -5.46
C LEU A 13 -9.44 6.19 -4.27
N ALA A 14 -9.40 6.73 -3.05
CA ALA A 14 -9.69 5.97 -1.83
C ALA A 14 -11.13 6.16 -1.32
N GLU A 15 -11.82 7.22 -1.75
CA GLU A 15 -13.15 7.61 -1.25
C GLU A 15 -14.18 6.47 -1.25
N LYS A 16 -14.34 5.77 -2.39
CA LYS A 16 -15.32 4.67 -2.50
C LYS A 16 -15.01 3.51 -1.54
N GLN A 17 -13.74 3.15 -1.39
CA GLN A 17 -13.35 2.07 -0.49
C GLN A 17 -13.44 2.49 0.97
N LEU A 18 -13.09 3.74 1.28
CA LEU A 18 -13.25 4.30 2.63
C LEU A 18 -14.72 4.25 3.07
N VAL A 19 -15.66 4.69 2.22
CA VAL A 19 -17.10 4.60 2.51
C VAL A 19 -17.52 3.16 2.82
N ARG A 20 -17.10 2.18 2.01
CA ARG A 20 -17.42 0.77 2.23
C ARG A 20 -16.90 0.23 3.56
N VAL A 21 -15.70 0.65 3.98
CA VAL A 21 -15.16 0.25 5.29
C VAL A 21 -15.98 0.89 6.42
N LEU A 22 -16.30 2.17 6.31
CA LEU A 22 -17.06 2.91 7.32
C LEU A 22 -18.52 2.45 7.44
N GLU A 23 -19.14 2.00 6.34
CA GLU A 23 -20.46 1.33 6.36
C GLU A 23 -20.42 0.01 7.14
N GLY A 24 -19.26 -0.64 7.24
CA GLY A 24 -19.05 -1.84 8.04
C GLY A 24 -18.83 -1.56 9.53
N VAL A 25 -18.72 -0.29 9.95
CA VAL A 25 -18.52 0.09 11.34
C VAL A 25 -19.87 0.40 12.00
N PRO A 26 -20.19 -0.19 13.18
CA PRO A 26 -21.43 0.12 13.88
C PRO A 26 -21.54 1.59 14.30
N ALA A 27 -22.71 2.19 14.12
CA ALA A 27 -22.95 3.61 14.37
C ALA A 27 -22.83 4.00 15.86
N GLU A 28 -22.87 3.01 16.76
CA GLU A 28 -22.65 3.18 18.20
C GLU A 28 -21.20 3.49 18.55
N VAL A 29 -20.25 3.14 17.67
CA VAL A 29 -18.81 3.42 17.85
C VAL A 29 -18.53 4.88 17.53
N PHE A 30 -18.93 5.34 16.34
CA PHE A 30 -18.87 6.74 15.92
C PHE A 30 -19.82 6.99 14.73
N GLN A 31 -20.21 8.24 14.56
CA GLN A 31 -20.83 8.74 13.34
C GLN A 31 -19.75 9.34 12.44
N TRP A 32 -19.92 9.24 11.12
CA TRP A 32 -18.88 9.67 10.19
C TRP A 32 -19.41 10.49 9.03
N ARG A 33 -18.53 11.37 8.52
CA ARG A 33 -18.64 11.99 7.20
C ARG A 33 -17.31 11.85 6.48
N VAL A 34 -17.36 11.72 5.16
CA VAL A 34 -16.16 11.71 4.30
C VAL A 34 -16.05 13.04 3.57
N HIS A 35 -14.86 13.63 3.56
CA HIS A 35 -14.56 14.83 2.77
C HIS A 35 -13.37 14.56 1.85
N ASN A 36 -13.63 14.64 0.54
CA ASN A 36 -12.60 14.58 -0.48
C ASN A 36 -11.94 15.95 -0.65
N LEU A 37 -10.63 16.05 -0.44
CA LEU A 37 -9.89 17.32 -0.57
C LEU A 37 -9.59 17.74 -2.02
N GLY A 38 -10.24 17.13 -3.01
CA GLY A 38 -10.01 17.41 -4.42
C GLY A 38 -8.61 16.99 -4.88
N ILE A 39 -8.08 15.91 -4.31
CA ILE A 39 -6.82 15.27 -4.73
C ILE A 39 -7.05 13.83 -5.14
N LYS A 40 -6.16 13.27 -5.98
CA LYS A 40 -6.27 11.86 -6.38
C LYS A 40 -5.86 10.90 -5.26
N VAL A 41 -4.63 11.00 -4.77
CA VAL A 41 -4.02 10.05 -3.84
C VAL A 41 -4.00 10.63 -2.43
N ALA A 42 -4.71 9.98 -1.50
CA ALA A 42 -4.83 10.42 -0.10
C ALA A 42 -3.48 10.43 0.64
N ALA A 43 -2.57 9.50 0.32
CA ALA A 43 -1.24 9.40 0.94
C ALA A 43 -0.32 10.61 0.67
N LEU A 44 -0.63 11.45 -0.32
CA LEU A 44 0.14 12.66 -0.65
C LEU A 44 -0.40 13.91 0.06
N MET A 45 -1.41 13.75 0.93
CA MET A 45 -2.01 14.85 1.69
C MET A 45 -0.98 15.46 2.66
N THR A 46 -1.00 16.79 2.75
CA THR A 46 -0.17 17.55 3.70
C THR A 46 -1.03 18.46 4.57
N GLY A 47 -0.52 18.84 5.74
CA GLY A 47 -1.20 19.78 6.64
C GLY A 47 -1.56 21.11 5.96
N ASP A 48 -0.63 21.71 5.21
CA ASP A 48 -0.91 22.94 4.47
C ASP A 48 -2.01 22.78 3.42
N MET A 49 -2.07 21.62 2.77
CA MET A 49 -3.11 21.31 1.80
C MET A 49 -4.48 21.17 2.47
N ILE A 50 -4.55 20.49 3.61
CA ILE A 50 -5.77 20.38 4.42
C ILE A 50 -6.23 21.79 4.81
N ARG A 51 -5.35 22.59 5.42
CA ARG A 51 -5.65 23.95 5.87
C ARG A 51 -6.19 24.84 4.75
N ARG A 52 -5.63 24.72 3.54
CA ARG A 52 -6.05 25.53 2.38
C ARG A 52 -7.39 25.09 1.79
N ARG A 53 -7.72 23.80 1.86
CA ARG A 53 -8.82 23.21 1.07
C ARG A 53 -10.03 22.79 1.91
N LEU A 54 -9.84 22.47 3.19
CA LEU A 54 -10.93 22.15 4.11
C LEU A 54 -11.42 23.44 4.77
N THR A 55 -12.52 23.99 4.23
CA THR A 55 -13.11 25.25 4.68
C THR A 55 -14.23 25.09 5.70
N ASP A 56 -14.85 23.91 5.75
CA ASP A 56 -15.97 23.62 6.66
C ASP A 56 -15.81 22.22 7.26
N ILE A 57 -15.89 22.17 8.59
CA ILE A 57 -15.84 20.94 9.38
C ILE A 57 -17.24 20.53 9.90
N GLY A 58 -18.24 21.40 9.74
CA GLY A 58 -19.60 21.21 10.24
C GLY A 58 -19.64 20.92 11.73
N ASP A 59 -20.35 19.84 12.09
CA ASP A 59 -20.53 19.36 13.46
C ASP A 59 -19.51 18.28 13.88
N ALA A 60 -18.40 18.14 13.14
CA ALA A 60 -17.37 17.18 13.47
C ALA A 60 -16.73 17.52 14.82
N GLN A 61 -16.48 16.48 15.63
CA GLN A 61 -15.80 16.56 16.91
C GLN A 61 -14.34 16.12 16.80
N LYS A 62 -13.98 15.44 15.71
CA LYS A 62 -12.63 14.98 15.39
C LYS A 62 -12.44 14.91 13.87
N ILE A 63 -11.23 15.18 13.40
CA ILE A 63 -10.82 14.96 12.00
C ILE A 63 -9.82 13.82 11.97
N LEU A 64 -10.07 12.80 11.14
CA LEU A 64 -9.12 11.73 10.88
C LEU A 64 -8.51 11.91 9.49
N VAL A 65 -7.19 12.03 9.44
CA VAL A 65 -6.41 12.12 8.19
C VAL A 65 -5.79 10.77 7.84
N PRO A 66 -5.45 10.49 6.57
CA PRO A 66 -4.77 9.24 6.20
C PRO A 66 -3.47 9.02 6.97
N GLY A 67 -3.10 7.78 7.27
CA GLY A 67 -1.87 7.46 8.04
C GLY A 67 -0.59 8.01 7.45
N ARG A 68 -0.52 8.07 6.11
CA ARG A 68 0.63 8.63 5.36
C ARG A 68 0.58 10.16 5.19
N CYS A 69 -0.43 10.85 5.74
CA CYS A 69 -0.53 12.31 5.69
C CYS A 69 0.68 12.95 6.37
N ARG A 70 1.28 13.94 5.71
CA ARG A 70 2.49 14.64 6.20
C ARG A 70 2.15 15.99 6.83
N GLY A 71 3.02 16.48 7.72
CA GLY A 71 2.91 17.81 8.33
C GLY A 71 2.46 17.80 9.80
N ASP A 72 2.37 19.00 10.38
CA ASP A 72 2.05 19.22 11.79
C ASP A 72 0.53 19.15 12.04
N LEU A 73 0.06 18.04 12.62
CA LEU A 73 -1.34 17.86 12.98
C LEU A 73 -1.74 18.65 14.23
N ALA A 74 -0.80 19.01 15.11
CA ALA A 74 -1.08 19.87 16.25
C ALA A 74 -1.39 21.30 15.77
N ALA A 75 -0.73 21.78 14.71
CA ALA A 75 -1.11 23.03 14.06
C ALA A 75 -2.52 22.99 13.47
N LEU A 76 -2.91 21.88 12.84
CA LEU A 76 -4.29 21.71 12.34
C LEU A 76 -5.30 21.66 13.48
N THR A 77 -4.97 20.96 14.58
CA THR A 77 -5.81 20.92 15.78
C THR A 77 -6.03 22.32 16.34
N ARG A 78 -4.97 23.12 16.46
CA ARG A 78 -5.09 24.54 16.87
C ARG A 78 -5.92 25.36 15.88
N HIS A 79 -5.84 25.07 14.59
CA HIS A 79 -6.55 25.81 13.55
C HIS A 79 -8.05 25.52 13.53
N TYR A 80 -8.45 24.25 13.65
CA TYR A 80 -9.85 23.83 13.59
C TYR A 80 -10.54 23.79 14.95
N GLY A 81 -9.79 23.85 16.05
CA GLY A 81 -10.34 23.82 17.41
C GLY A 81 -10.85 22.45 17.86
N ILE A 82 -10.65 21.41 17.05
CA ILE A 82 -10.98 20.02 17.34
C ILE A 82 -9.76 19.13 17.07
N PRO A 83 -9.64 17.96 17.73
CA PRO A 83 -8.55 17.02 17.47
C PRO A 83 -8.44 16.65 15.99
N VAL A 84 -7.22 16.74 15.45
CA VAL A 84 -6.86 16.23 14.13
C VAL A 84 -5.85 15.11 14.33
N GLU A 85 -6.28 13.88 14.03
CA GLU A 85 -5.54 12.66 14.32
C GLU A 85 -5.18 11.92 13.05
N ARG A 86 -4.04 11.21 13.09
CA ARG A 86 -3.59 10.36 12.00
C ARG A 86 -4.25 9.00 12.15
N GLY A 87 -4.99 8.57 11.14
CA GLY A 87 -5.55 7.23 11.05
C GLY A 87 -4.49 6.18 10.67
N PRO A 88 -4.90 4.94 10.40
CA PRO A 88 -4.00 3.90 9.90
C PRO A 88 -3.48 4.21 8.49
N GLU A 89 -2.37 3.59 8.10
CA GLU A 89 -1.84 3.70 6.73
C GLU A 89 -2.80 3.07 5.72
N GLU A 90 -3.36 1.91 6.07
CA GLU A 90 -4.31 1.18 5.25
C GLU A 90 -5.75 1.44 5.72
N LEU A 91 -6.63 1.81 4.78
CA LEU A 91 -8.04 2.07 5.11
C LEU A 91 -8.76 0.84 5.68
N MET A 92 -8.28 -0.37 5.37
CA MET A 92 -8.87 -1.63 5.86
C MET A 92 -8.65 -1.82 7.36
N ASP A 93 -7.68 -1.11 7.95
CA ASP A 93 -7.34 -1.21 9.36
C ASP A 93 -8.13 -0.23 10.23
N ILE A 94 -9.02 0.59 9.63
CA ILE A 94 -9.87 1.53 10.38
C ILE A 94 -10.68 0.82 11.49
N PRO A 95 -11.33 -0.33 11.27
CA PRO A 95 -12.02 -1.04 12.34
C PRO A 95 -11.09 -1.39 13.50
N ALA A 96 -9.91 -1.94 13.21
CA ALA A 96 -8.91 -2.30 14.21
C ALA A 96 -8.37 -1.07 14.96
N PHE A 97 -8.19 0.06 14.25
CA PHE A 97 -7.80 1.34 14.83
C PHE A 97 -8.80 1.82 15.89
N PHE A 98 -10.09 1.52 15.72
CA PHE A 98 -11.16 1.81 16.70
C PHE A 98 -11.45 0.64 17.65
N GLY A 99 -10.57 -0.36 17.74
CA GLY A 99 -10.69 -1.49 18.67
C GLY A 99 -11.71 -2.56 18.26
N LEU A 100 -12.18 -2.55 17.02
CA LEU A 100 -13.06 -3.58 16.46
C LEU A 100 -12.22 -4.72 15.86
N GLU A 101 -12.80 -5.91 15.79
CA GLU A 101 -12.17 -7.00 15.04
C GLU A 101 -12.14 -6.64 13.55
N GLY A 102 -10.92 -6.59 12.98
CA GLY A 102 -10.73 -6.46 11.55
C GLY A 102 -11.24 -7.71 10.83
N LYS A 103 -11.89 -7.54 9.68
CA LYS A 103 -12.27 -8.69 8.84
C LYS A 103 -11.00 -9.33 8.29
N LYS A 104 -10.79 -10.62 8.57
CA LYS A 104 -9.80 -11.40 7.84
C LYS A 104 -10.23 -11.49 6.38
N PRO A 105 -9.34 -11.19 5.41
CA PRO A 105 -9.66 -11.37 4.01
C PRO A 105 -9.92 -12.86 3.73
N ASP A 106 -11.03 -13.16 3.04
CA ASP A 106 -11.30 -14.51 2.53
C ASP A 106 -10.46 -14.73 1.26
N LEU A 107 -9.38 -15.47 1.40
CA LEU A 107 -8.48 -15.83 0.31
C LEU A 107 -8.77 -17.22 -0.27
N SER A 108 -9.85 -17.89 0.15
CA SER A 108 -10.17 -19.28 -0.25
C SER A 108 -10.34 -19.50 -1.75
N ARG A 109 -10.60 -18.42 -2.50
CA ARG A 109 -10.80 -18.44 -3.95
C ARG A 109 -9.57 -18.03 -4.76
N TYR A 110 -8.47 -17.70 -4.10
CA TYR A 110 -7.25 -17.22 -4.73
C TYR A 110 -6.15 -18.25 -4.56
N ASP A 111 -5.62 -18.72 -5.68
CA ASP A 111 -4.37 -19.46 -5.77
C ASP A 111 -3.37 -18.53 -6.48
N VAL A 112 -2.43 -17.96 -5.71
CA VAL A 112 -1.49 -16.95 -6.20
C VAL A 112 -0.11 -17.58 -6.30
N LYS A 113 0.57 -17.33 -7.42
CA LYS A 113 2.00 -17.59 -7.53
C LYS A 113 2.77 -16.35 -7.10
N ILE A 114 3.75 -16.54 -6.23
CA ILE A 114 4.65 -15.49 -5.77
C ILE A 114 5.86 -15.43 -6.72
N PHE A 115 5.96 -14.33 -7.46
CA PHE A 115 7.14 -14.03 -8.26
C PHE A 115 8.08 -13.18 -7.39
N SER A 116 9.34 -13.59 -7.28
CA SER A 116 10.38 -12.80 -6.61
C SER A 116 11.45 -12.44 -7.60
N GLU A 117 11.63 -11.14 -7.79
CA GLU A 117 12.56 -10.58 -8.77
C GLU A 117 13.96 -10.43 -8.17
N ILE A 118 14.95 -10.99 -8.87
CA ILE A 118 16.34 -10.64 -8.66
C ILE A 118 16.63 -9.36 -9.43
N VAL A 119 16.58 -8.23 -8.73
CA VAL A 119 16.89 -6.92 -9.29
C VAL A 119 18.36 -6.84 -9.71
N ASP A 120 18.61 -6.13 -10.81
CA ASP A 120 19.92 -5.92 -11.43
C ASP A 120 20.63 -7.22 -11.83
N ALA A 121 19.87 -8.25 -12.21
CA ALA A 121 20.41 -9.57 -12.57
C ALA A 121 21.54 -9.54 -13.62
N PRO A 122 21.54 -8.66 -14.66
CA PRO A 122 22.66 -8.55 -15.60
C PRO A 122 24.03 -8.26 -14.97
N ASN A 123 24.04 -7.65 -13.78
CA ASN A 123 25.26 -7.24 -13.07
C ASN A 123 25.76 -8.27 -12.05
N LEU A 124 25.06 -9.40 -11.89
CA LEU A 124 25.39 -10.42 -10.90
C LEU A 124 26.12 -11.59 -11.55
N MET A 125 26.95 -12.26 -10.77
CA MET A 125 27.49 -13.55 -11.16
C MET A 125 26.44 -14.66 -10.95
N LEU A 126 26.58 -15.78 -11.68
CA LEU A 126 25.67 -16.93 -11.56
C LEU A 126 25.50 -17.43 -10.11
N ASP A 127 26.58 -17.47 -9.34
CA ASP A 127 26.54 -17.90 -7.94
C ASP A 127 25.75 -16.92 -7.05
N GLU A 128 25.80 -15.62 -7.36
CA GLU A 128 25.03 -14.61 -6.63
C GLU A 128 23.54 -14.69 -6.98
N ILE A 129 23.22 -14.95 -8.26
CA ILE A 129 21.86 -15.22 -8.72
C ILE A 129 21.29 -16.45 -8.00
N LEU A 130 22.06 -17.55 -7.94
CA LEU A 130 21.67 -18.76 -7.23
C LEU A 130 21.45 -18.53 -5.73
N LEU A 131 22.34 -17.79 -5.09
CA LEU A 131 22.23 -17.49 -3.66
C LEU A 131 20.94 -16.72 -3.36
N ARG A 132 20.61 -15.70 -4.18
CA ARG A 132 19.37 -14.93 -4.04
C ARG A 132 18.13 -15.78 -4.34
N ALA A 133 18.16 -16.57 -5.41
CA ALA A 133 17.06 -17.48 -5.77
C ALA A 133 16.75 -18.47 -4.63
N ARG A 134 17.78 -19.07 -4.02
CA ARG A 134 17.62 -19.94 -2.85
C ARG A 134 16.95 -19.24 -1.68
N SER A 135 17.36 -18.00 -1.39
CA SER A 135 16.72 -17.20 -0.33
C SER A 135 15.25 -16.94 -0.66
N PHE A 136 14.94 -16.49 -1.87
CA PHE A 136 13.56 -16.18 -2.27
C PHE A 136 12.65 -17.39 -2.24
N VAL A 137 13.13 -18.56 -2.69
CA VAL A 137 12.36 -19.81 -2.59
C VAL A 137 12.16 -20.20 -1.12
N ALA A 138 13.16 -20.04 -0.26
CA ALA A 138 13.02 -20.27 1.17
C ALA A 138 11.99 -19.31 1.82
N ASP A 139 11.86 -18.09 1.28
CA ASP A 139 10.87 -17.10 1.70
C ASP A 139 9.48 -17.29 1.04
N GLY A 140 9.32 -18.30 0.18
CA GLY A 140 8.05 -18.70 -0.41
C GLY A 140 7.82 -18.31 -1.87
N ALA A 141 8.86 -17.94 -2.62
CA ALA A 141 8.74 -17.68 -4.06
C ALA A 141 8.43 -18.95 -4.85
N ASP A 142 7.41 -18.89 -5.71
CA ASP A 142 7.05 -19.94 -6.67
C ASP A 142 7.84 -19.81 -7.98
N VAL A 143 8.18 -18.57 -8.35
CA VAL A 143 8.90 -18.23 -9.58
C VAL A 143 10.00 -17.22 -9.28
N ILE A 144 11.20 -17.48 -9.79
CA ILE A 144 12.32 -16.53 -9.76
C ILE A 144 12.29 -15.72 -11.04
N ASP A 145 12.09 -14.42 -10.91
CA ASP A 145 12.10 -13.49 -12.03
C ASP A 145 13.50 -12.87 -12.15
N LEU A 146 14.08 -12.93 -13.34
CA LEU A 146 15.37 -12.29 -13.63
C LEU A 146 15.11 -10.87 -14.13
N GLY A 147 15.30 -9.89 -13.25
CA GLY A 147 15.08 -8.49 -13.55
C GLY A 147 16.11 -7.95 -14.53
N CYS A 148 15.71 -7.79 -15.79
CA CYS A 148 16.52 -7.15 -16.82
C CYS A 148 16.62 -5.64 -16.57
N LEU A 149 17.67 -5.02 -17.11
CA LEU A 149 17.90 -3.59 -17.02
C LEU A 149 17.60 -2.90 -18.36
N PRO A 150 16.96 -1.72 -18.37
CA PRO A 150 16.75 -0.96 -19.60
C PRO A 150 18.07 -0.70 -20.33
N GLU A 151 18.08 -0.90 -21.64
CA GLU A 151 19.23 -0.64 -22.53
C GLU A 151 20.55 -1.31 -22.09
N THR A 152 20.48 -2.33 -21.24
CA THR A 152 21.63 -3.02 -20.66
C THR A 152 21.60 -4.49 -21.07
N PRO A 153 22.56 -4.96 -21.89
CA PRO A 153 22.56 -6.35 -22.33
C PRO A 153 22.72 -7.33 -21.17
N PHE A 154 21.93 -8.40 -21.16
CA PHE A 154 22.10 -9.50 -20.22
C PHE A 154 22.91 -10.63 -20.86
N ALA A 155 24.22 -10.41 -21.02
CA ALA A 155 25.12 -11.28 -21.79
C ALA A 155 25.13 -12.76 -21.36
N HIS A 156 24.83 -13.05 -20.09
CA HIS A 156 24.81 -14.41 -19.53
C HIS A 156 23.40 -14.88 -19.13
N LEU A 157 22.34 -14.26 -19.68
CA LEU A 157 20.94 -14.60 -19.40
C LEU A 157 20.65 -16.08 -19.62
N ALA A 158 21.07 -16.64 -20.76
CA ALA A 158 20.85 -18.04 -21.07
C ALA A 158 21.50 -18.98 -20.04
N ASP A 159 22.68 -18.62 -19.53
CA ASP A 159 23.37 -19.40 -18.52
C ASP A 159 22.73 -19.22 -17.14
N ALA A 160 22.25 -18.03 -16.79
CA ALA A 160 21.45 -17.79 -15.58
C ALA A 160 20.16 -18.63 -15.58
N VAL A 161 19.41 -18.62 -16.69
CA VAL A 161 18.18 -19.42 -16.84
C VAL A 161 18.49 -20.92 -16.74
N LYS A 162 19.51 -21.42 -17.43
CA LYS A 162 19.91 -22.83 -17.34
C LYS A 162 20.31 -23.23 -15.93
N THR A 163 21.08 -22.38 -15.26
CA THR A 163 21.58 -22.61 -13.90
C THR A 163 20.42 -22.68 -12.90
N LEU A 164 19.48 -21.73 -12.96
CA LEU A 164 18.28 -21.75 -12.12
C LEU A 164 17.37 -22.95 -12.40
N LYS A 165 17.17 -23.32 -13.68
CA LYS A 165 16.38 -24.50 -14.06
C LYS A 165 17.04 -25.81 -13.63
N ALA A 166 18.37 -25.89 -13.64
CA ALA A 166 19.11 -27.07 -13.16
C ALA A 166 18.88 -27.32 -11.66
N GLU A 167 18.67 -26.26 -10.87
CA GLU A 167 18.28 -26.33 -9.45
C GLU A 167 16.78 -26.58 -9.24
N GLY A 168 16.00 -26.68 -10.32
CA GLY A 168 14.57 -27.00 -10.28
C GLY A 168 13.62 -25.80 -10.13
N TYR A 169 14.13 -24.56 -10.25
CA TYR A 169 13.30 -23.36 -10.11
C TYR A 169 12.47 -23.07 -11.37
N GLN A 170 11.25 -22.55 -11.18
CA GLN A 170 10.53 -21.86 -12.25
C GLN A 170 11.18 -20.50 -12.47
N VAL A 171 11.44 -20.17 -13.73
CA VAL A 171 12.15 -18.95 -14.10
C VAL A 171 11.29 -18.12 -15.02
N SER A 172 11.20 -16.83 -14.71
CA SER A 172 10.62 -15.79 -15.55
C SER A 172 11.71 -14.81 -15.97
N VAL A 173 11.53 -14.21 -17.14
CA VAL A 173 12.41 -13.17 -17.69
C VAL A 173 11.49 -12.13 -18.29
N ASP A 174 11.63 -10.88 -17.87
CA ASP A 174 10.95 -9.73 -18.48
C ASP A 174 11.98 -8.93 -19.28
N SER A 175 12.05 -9.15 -20.59
CA SER A 175 12.91 -8.39 -21.50
C SER A 175 12.11 -7.63 -22.54
N MET A 176 12.63 -6.45 -22.89
CA MET A 176 12.13 -5.60 -23.96
C MET A 176 12.92 -5.77 -25.27
N GLN A 177 13.94 -6.65 -25.29
CA GLN A 177 14.77 -6.96 -26.45
C GLN A 177 14.31 -8.29 -27.08
N THR A 178 14.30 -8.38 -28.41
CA THR A 178 13.80 -9.58 -29.11
C THR A 178 14.81 -10.72 -29.09
N GLU A 179 16.09 -10.40 -28.93
CA GLU A 179 17.18 -11.37 -28.85
C GLU A 179 17.30 -12.08 -27.49
N GLU A 180 16.61 -11.57 -26.46
CA GLU A 180 16.57 -12.09 -25.08
C GLU A 180 15.28 -12.88 -24.81
#